data_AF-A0A0B3BTE9-F1
#
_entry.id   AF-A0A0B3BTE9-F1
#
_cell.length_a   1.000
_cell.length_b   1.000
_cell.length_c   1.000
_cell.angle_alpha   90.00
_cell.angle_beta   90.00
_cell.angle_gamma   90.00
#
_symmetry.space_group_name_H-M   'P 1'
#
loop_
_entity.id
_entity.type
_entity.pdbx_description
1 polymer ?
#
loop_
_entity_poly.entity_id
_entity_poly.type
_entity_poly.pdbx_seq_one_letter_code
_entity_poly.pdbx_strand_id
1 'polypeptide(L)'
;MSMYEFISKAHEQRFFELLARDNTRKEDIERQSLFYLLSGIDSLYYEEGKLSVEEIYDFSEHTIKPECLAGLTQLTREERKLIALAFNLYNNFSITPLEAFHGLSKEAFDLAISAIALRCF
;
A
#
# COMPACT_ATOMS: atom_id res chain seq x y z
N MET A 1 -16.80 -13.12 9.95
CA MET A 1 -15.45 -13.14 9.34
C MET A 1 -14.88 -11.75 9.49
N SER A 2 -13.62 -11.65 9.90
CA SER A 2 -12.90 -10.37 9.80
C SER A 2 -12.95 -9.91 8.34
N MET A 3 -13.27 -8.64 8.09
CA MET A 3 -13.24 -8.02 6.75
C MET A 3 -11.82 -7.99 6.17
N TYR A 4 -10.81 -8.24 7.00
CA TYR A 4 -9.39 -8.15 6.67
C TYR A 4 -8.62 -9.40 7.10
N GLU A 5 -7.74 -9.90 6.23
CA GLU A 5 -6.80 -11.00 6.53
C GLU A 5 -5.36 -10.49 6.57
N PHE A 6 -4.93 -9.92 7.71
CA PHE A 6 -3.60 -9.33 7.84
C PHE A 6 -2.48 -10.38 7.90
N ILE A 7 -1.40 -10.15 7.15
CA ILE A 7 -0.20 -11.01 7.18
C ILE A 7 0.57 -11.00 8.51
N SER A 8 0.36 -10.00 9.37
CA SER A 8 0.95 -9.93 10.70
C SER A 8 0.18 -8.95 11.61
N LYS A 9 0.43 -9.01 12.93
CA LYS A 9 -0.11 -8.02 13.88
C LYS A 9 0.44 -6.61 13.63
N ALA A 10 1.69 -6.49 13.18
CA ALA A 10 2.28 -5.20 12.84
C ALA A 10 1.59 -4.58 11.62
N HIS A 11 1.26 -5.41 10.63
CA HIS A 11 0.46 -5.00 9.47
C HIS A 11 -0.92 -4.48 9.90
N GLU A 12 -1.65 -5.25 10.72
CA GLU A 12 -2.97 -4.84 11.27
C GLU A 12 -2.89 -3.50 12.01
N GLN A 13 -1.93 -3.36 12.92
CA GLN A 13 -1.77 -2.15 13.72
C GLN A 13 -1.53 -0.92 12.83
N ARG A 14 -0.58 -1.00 11.90
CA ARG A 14 -0.27 0.10 10.98
C ARG A 14 -1.43 0.46 10.09
N PHE A 15 -2.17 -0.54 9.59
CA PHE A 15 -3.34 -0.31 8.76
C PHE A 15 -4.33 0.61 9.46
N PHE A 16 -4.68 0.30 10.71
CA PHE A 16 -5.61 1.13 11.48
C PHE A 16 -5.01 2.49 11.88
N GLU A 17 -3.70 2.57 12.14
CA GLU A 17 -3.01 3.84 12.36
C GLU A 17 -3.08 4.75 11.14
N LEU A 18 -2.88 4.21 9.92
CA LEU A 18 -3.01 4.97 8.68
C LEU A 18 -4.44 5.49 8.46
N LEU A 19 -5.45 4.63 8.64
CA LEU A 19 -6.86 5.02 8.52
C LEU A 19 -7.23 6.11 9.53
N ALA A 20 -6.79 5.96 10.78
CA ALA A 20 -7.06 6.93 11.83
C ALA A 20 -6.36 8.27 11.55
N ARG A 21 -5.11 8.23 11.09
CA ARG A 21 -4.32 9.42 10.75
C ARG A 21 -4.92 10.22 9.60
N ASP A 22 -5.37 9.52 8.55
CA ASP A 22 -6.03 10.14 7.39
C ASP A 22 -7.49 10.51 7.67
N ASN A 23 -8.09 10.03 8.76
CA ASN A 23 -9.53 10.11 9.02
C ASN A 23 -10.34 9.50 7.85
N THR A 24 -9.88 8.35 7.36
CA THR A 24 -10.50 7.63 6.25
C THR A 24 -11.90 7.15 6.63
N ARG A 25 -12.86 7.39 5.74
CA ARG A 25 -14.24 6.90 5.91
C ARG A 25 -14.32 5.40 5.65
N LYS A 26 -15.22 4.73 6.35
CA LYS A 26 -15.43 3.27 6.20
C LYS A 26 -15.90 2.89 4.80
N GLU A 27 -16.53 3.80 4.08
CA GLU A 27 -17.02 3.61 2.72
C GLU A 27 -15.94 3.89 1.66
N ASP A 28 -14.80 4.47 2.05
CA ASP A 28 -13.69 4.79 1.14
C ASP A 28 -12.80 3.57 0.96
N ILE A 29 -13.29 2.62 0.17
CA ILE A 29 -12.65 1.33 -0.06
C ILE A 29 -11.35 1.52 -0.86
N GLU A 30 -11.32 2.48 -1.78
CA GLU A 30 -10.14 2.93 -2.53
C GLU A 30 -8.95 3.19 -1.59
N ARG A 31 -9.15 4.06 -0.61
CA ARG A 31 -8.09 4.46 0.32
C ARG A 31 -7.78 3.38 1.35
N GLN A 32 -8.78 2.60 1.75
CA GLN A 32 -8.55 1.41 2.57
C GLN A 32 -7.64 0.40 1.85
N SER A 33 -7.88 0.11 0.58
CA SER A 33 -7.01 -0.78 -0.20
C SER A 33 -5.59 -0.24 -0.39
N LEU A 34 -5.45 1.08 -0.60
CA LEU A 34 -4.14 1.76 -0.61
C LEU A 34 -3.39 1.51 0.70
N PHE A 35 -4.00 1.88 1.83
CA PHE A 35 -3.34 1.78 3.12
C PHE A 35 -3.08 0.36 3.56
N TYR A 36 -3.96 -0.58 3.23
CA TYR A 36 -3.73 -2.00 3.48
C TYR A 36 -2.42 -2.46 2.82
N LEU A 37 -2.20 -2.15 1.54
CA LEU A 37 -0.93 -2.47 0.89
C LEU A 37 0.27 -1.78 1.55
N LEU A 38 0.18 -0.46 1.79
CA LEU A 38 1.29 0.30 2.37
C LEU A 38 1.64 -0.16 3.80
N SER A 39 0.66 -0.58 4.61
CA SER A 39 0.88 -1.10 5.96
C SER A 39 1.59 -2.45 6.00
N GLY A 40 1.49 -3.23 4.91
CA GLY A 40 2.14 -4.52 4.75
C GLY A 40 3.59 -4.44 4.28
N ILE A 41 4.09 -3.25 3.90
CA ILE A 41 5.48 -3.05 3.45
C ILE A 41 6.33 -2.62 4.65
N ASP A 42 6.98 -3.59 5.29
CA ASP A 42 7.72 -3.39 6.56
C ASP A 42 8.81 -2.32 6.50
N SER A 43 9.51 -2.21 5.37
CA SER A 43 10.62 -1.26 5.17
C SER A 43 10.20 0.21 5.27
N LEU A 44 8.91 0.52 5.12
CA LEU A 44 8.38 1.88 5.26
C LEU A 44 8.31 2.38 6.71
N TYR A 45 8.55 1.50 7.70
CA TYR A 45 8.32 1.81 9.13
C TYR A 45 9.51 1.54 10.05
N TYR A 46 10.46 0.70 9.64
CA TYR A 46 11.51 0.23 10.54
C TYR A 46 12.90 0.79 10.28
N GLU A 47 13.13 1.46 9.15
CA GLU A 47 14.47 1.88 8.76
C GLU A 47 14.60 3.41 8.72
N GLU A 48 15.27 3.97 9.74
CA GLU A 48 15.66 5.37 9.78
C GLU A 48 16.49 5.73 8.53
N GLY A 49 16.08 6.79 7.81
CA GLY A 49 16.74 7.23 6.58
C GLY A 49 16.26 6.54 5.29
N LYS A 50 15.26 5.65 5.36
CA LYS A 50 14.54 5.12 4.19
C LYS A 50 13.24 5.87 3.93
N LEU A 51 12.62 5.51 2.81
CA LEU A 51 11.31 6.01 2.41
C LEU A 51 10.25 5.70 3.48
N SER A 52 9.50 6.71 3.91
CA SER A 52 8.35 6.54 4.80
C SER A 52 7.04 6.68 4.03
N VAL A 53 5.92 6.37 4.69
CA VAL A 53 4.59 6.49 4.09
C VAL A 53 4.25 7.93 3.69
N GLU A 54 4.76 8.93 4.41
CA GLU A 54 4.52 10.36 4.14
C GLU A 54 5.09 10.85 2.80
N GLU A 55 6.12 10.18 2.30
CA GLU A 55 6.70 10.45 0.99
C GLU A 55 5.93 9.76 -0.14
N ILE A 56 5.03 8.83 0.20
CA ILE A 56 4.16 8.11 -0.74
C ILE A 56 2.77 8.75 -0.75
N TYR A 57 2.31 9.26 0.39
CA TYR A 57 0.96 9.77 0.60
C TYR A 57 0.97 11.04 1.44
N ASP A 58 0.29 12.07 0.95
CA ASP A 58 0.04 13.31 1.67
C ASP A 58 -1.25 13.20 2.49
N PHE A 59 -1.11 13.11 3.81
CA PHE A 59 -2.26 13.05 4.73
C PHE A 59 -3.00 14.39 4.88
N SER A 60 -2.38 15.51 4.50
CA SER A 60 -3.02 16.82 4.57
C SER A 60 -3.89 17.09 3.34
N GLU A 61 -3.40 16.70 2.16
CA GLU A 61 -4.10 16.86 0.89
C GLU A 61 -4.89 15.61 0.47
N HIS A 62 -4.82 14.53 1.27
CA HIS A 62 -5.45 13.23 1.02
C HIS A 62 -5.14 12.67 -0.38
N THR A 63 -3.88 12.76 -0.81
CA THR A 63 -3.45 12.37 -2.16
C THR A 63 -2.16 11.57 -2.16
N ILE A 64 -1.99 10.72 -3.17
CA ILE A 64 -0.73 10.03 -3.43
C ILE A 64 0.32 10.99 -4.01
N LYS A 65 1.60 10.65 -3.81
CA LYS A 65 2.79 11.33 -4.35
C LYS A 65 3.48 10.43 -5.39
N PRO A 66 2.99 10.36 -6.65
CA PRO A 66 3.48 9.41 -7.64
C PRO A 66 4.96 9.59 -8.02
N GLU A 67 5.51 10.78 -7.79
CA GLU A 67 6.93 11.09 -7.93
C GLU A 67 7.85 10.16 -7.11
N CYS A 68 7.33 9.55 -6.04
CA CYS A 68 8.07 8.60 -5.21
C CYS A 68 8.55 7.37 -6.03
N LEU A 69 7.78 6.93 -7.04
CA LEU A 69 8.14 5.76 -7.85
C LEU A 69 9.34 6.01 -8.76
N ALA A 70 9.51 7.24 -9.25
CA ALA A 70 10.58 7.64 -10.15
C ALA A 70 11.82 8.19 -9.40
N GLY A 71 11.62 8.86 -8.26
CA GLY A 71 12.66 9.64 -7.58
C GLY A 71 13.48 8.88 -6.55
N LEU A 72 13.00 7.75 -6.02
CA LEU A 72 13.57 7.14 -4.84
C LEU A 72 14.43 5.94 -5.20
N THR A 73 15.74 5.97 -4.91
CA THR A 73 16.63 4.82 -5.13
C THR A 73 16.55 3.77 -4.01
N GLN A 74 15.88 4.09 -2.90
CA GLN A 74 15.80 3.23 -1.71
C GLN A 74 14.81 2.05 -1.86
N LEU A 75 13.88 2.12 -2.82
CA LEU A 75 12.89 1.06 -3.04
C LEU A 75 13.45 -0.10 -3.86
N THR A 76 13.25 -1.30 -3.36
CA THR A 76 13.41 -2.54 -4.11
C THR A 76 12.41 -2.62 -5.27
N ARG A 77 12.67 -3.52 -6.23
CA ARG A 77 11.76 -3.75 -7.36
C ARG A 77 10.38 -4.26 -6.91
N GLU A 78 10.32 -5.05 -5.84
CA GLU A 78 9.09 -5.59 -5.27
C GLU A 78 8.24 -4.49 -4.63
N GLU A 79 8.84 -3.67 -3.78
CA GLU A 79 8.13 -2.56 -3.12
C GLU A 79 7.57 -1.54 -4.12
N ARG A 80 8.33 -1.21 -5.18
CA ARG A 80 7.82 -0.32 -6.25
C ARG A 80 6.54 -0.87 -6.89
N LYS A 81 6.45 -2.18 -7.09
CA LYS A 81 5.27 -2.80 -7.68
C LYS A 81 4.09 -2.80 -6.73
N LEU A 82 4.33 -3.08 -5.45
CA LEU A 82 3.30 -3.01 -4.42
C LEU A 82 2.77 -1.59 -4.26
N ILE A 83 3.64 -0.57 -4.25
CA ILE A 83 3.23 0.84 -4.19
C ILE A 83 2.47 1.24 -5.45
N ALA A 84 2.95 0.86 -6.64
CA ALA A 84 2.25 1.15 -7.89
C ALA A 84 0.88 0.46 -7.97
N LEU A 85 0.75 -0.77 -7.47
CA LEU A 85 -0.53 -1.44 -7.30
C LEU A 85 -1.41 -0.70 -6.29
N ALA A 86 -0.86 -0.24 -5.17
CA ALA A 86 -1.60 0.52 -4.18
C ALA A 86 -2.17 1.82 -4.77
N PHE A 87 -1.40 2.52 -5.62
CA PHE A 87 -1.89 3.66 -6.40
C PHE A 87 -3.00 3.25 -7.37
N ASN A 88 -2.86 2.10 -8.04
CA ASN A 88 -3.90 1.59 -8.93
C ASN A 88 -5.23 1.34 -8.18
N LEU A 89 -5.18 0.71 -7.00
CA LEU A 89 -6.37 0.46 -6.20
C LEU A 89 -7.03 1.76 -5.69
N TYR A 90 -6.22 2.78 -5.42
CA TYR A 90 -6.69 4.10 -4.98
C TYR A 90 -7.37 4.89 -6.10
N ASN A 91 -6.72 5.06 -7.25
CA ASN A 91 -7.15 6.02 -8.26
C ASN A 91 -7.04 5.52 -9.72
N ASN A 92 -6.96 4.20 -9.92
CA ASN A 92 -6.79 3.57 -11.23
C ASN A 92 -5.48 3.96 -11.94
N PHE A 93 -4.42 4.29 -11.18
CA PHE A 93 -3.07 4.46 -11.71
C PHE A 93 -2.69 3.33 -12.68
N SER A 94 -2.23 3.67 -13.89
CA SER A 94 -2.03 2.67 -14.95
C SER A 94 -0.91 1.68 -14.61
N ILE A 95 -1.29 0.42 -14.41
CA ILE A 95 -0.38 -0.72 -14.25
C ILE A 95 -1.01 -1.95 -14.88
N THR A 96 -0.21 -2.76 -15.56
CA THR A 96 -0.65 -4.05 -16.11
C THR A 96 -0.50 -5.15 -15.04
N PRO A 97 -1.27 -6.26 -15.15
CA PRO A 97 -1.09 -7.40 -14.26
C PRO A 97 0.35 -7.93 -14.26
N LEU A 98 1.02 -7.93 -15.41
CA LEU A 98 2.40 -8.39 -15.49
C LEU A 98 3.36 -7.48 -14.71
N GLU A 99 3.19 -6.16 -14.82
CA GLU A 99 3.98 -5.20 -14.05
C GLU A 99 3.76 -5.34 -12.54
N ALA A 100 2.50 -5.55 -12.13
CA ALA A 100 2.13 -5.73 -10.73
C ALA A 100 2.71 -7.03 -10.13
N PHE A 101 2.56 -8.17 -10.81
CA PHE A 101 2.76 -9.48 -10.17
C PHE A 101 4.06 -10.19 -10.54
N HIS A 102 4.68 -9.89 -11.68
CA HIS A 102 5.82 -10.69 -12.15
C HIS A 102 7.00 -10.62 -11.18
N GLY A 103 7.42 -11.76 -10.63
CA GLY A 103 8.58 -11.84 -9.75
C GLY A 103 8.38 -11.22 -8.37
N LEU A 104 7.12 -11.10 -7.90
CA LEU A 104 6.84 -10.95 -6.48
C LEU A 104 7.20 -12.24 -5.73
N SER A 105 7.67 -12.09 -4.49
CA SER A 105 7.68 -13.15 -3.49
C SER A 105 6.26 -13.66 -3.23
N LYS A 106 6.14 -14.85 -2.63
CA LYS A 106 4.82 -15.41 -2.32
C LYS A 106 4.09 -14.52 -1.32
N GLU A 107 4.81 -13.99 -0.34
CA GLU A 107 4.29 -13.12 0.71
C GLU A 107 3.78 -11.79 0.12
N ALA A 108 4.54 -11.17 -0.79
CA ALA A 108 4.11 -9.97 -1.49
C ALA A 108 2.93 -10.22 -2.43
N PHE A 109 2.88 -11.38 -3.08
CA PHE A 109 1.76 -11.79 -3.91
C PHE A 109 0.47 -11.96 -3.09
N ASP A 110 0.55 -12.68 -1.96
CA ASP A 110 -0.59 -12.88 -1.07
C ASP A 110 -1.10 -11.53 -0.51
N LEU A 111 -0.20 -10.63 -0.11
CA LEU A 111 -0.55 -9.26 0.29
C LEU A 111 -1.29 -8.49 -0.82
N ALA A 112 -0.77 -8.54 -2.05
CA ALA A 112 -1.36 -7.89 -3.21
C ALA A 112 -2.78 -8.41 -3.51
N ILE A 113 -2.99 -9.73 -3.47
CA ILE A 113 -4.30 -10.34 -3.71
C ILE A 113 -5.30 -9.97 -2.62
N SER A 114 -4.90 -9.95 -1.35
CA SER A 114 -5.80 -9.53 -0.27
C SER A 114 -6.24 -8.06 -0.42
N ALA A 115 -5.34 -7.18 -0.86
CA ALA A 115 -5.68 -5.77 -1.10
C ALA A 115 -6.64 -5.59 -2.28
N ILE A 116 -6.47 -6.37 -3.35
CA ILE A 116 -7.39 -6.39 -4.50
C ILE A 116 -8.75 -6.94 -4.05
N ALA A 117 -8.78 -8.02 -3.27
CA ALA A 117 -10.01 -8.59 -2.76
C ALA A 117 -10.80 -7.56 -1.93
N LEU A 118 -10.11 -6.82 -1.05
CA LEU A 118 -10.70 -5.71 -0.29
C LEU A 118 -11.28 -4.61 -1.21
N ARG A 119 -10.65 -4.33 -2.35
CA ARG A 119 -11.16 -3.33 -3.30
C ARG A 119 -12.43 -3.77 -4.01
N CYS A 120 -12.58 -5.09 -4.21
CA CYS A 120 -13.62 -5.67 -5.05
C CYS A 120 -14.86 -6.16 -4.30
N PHE A 121 -14.76 -6.49 -3.01
CA PHE A 121 -15.79 -7.17 -2.23
C PHE A 121 -15.99 -6.53 -0.87
#